data_AF-A0A7Y8HYS3-F1
#
_entry.id   AF-A0A7Y8HYS3-F1
#
_cell.length_a   1.000
_cell.length_b   1.000
_cell.length_c   1.000
_cell.angle_alpha   90.00
_cell.angle_beta   90.00
_cell.angle_gamma   90.00
#
_symmetry.space_group_name_H-M   'P 1'
#
loop_
_entity.id
_entity.type
_entity.pdbx_description
1 polymer ?
#
loop_
_entity_poly.entity_id
_entity_poly.type
_entity_poly.pdbx_seq_one_letter_code
_entity_poly.pdbx_strand_id
1 'polypeptide(L)'
;MNQPLLTGLLAILALGMPGQAIEIATGKMLGPKFDQRAFYVRESGGNWQKTYTGKQYKPEAAGRLMNLRIAQALFHDEWLTEFPFDVEKNTDAAIAALDTYKRHGVLAVNISLQCGNPGYNREVPEIKRNNAAKAGPGKGFLCGAFLPDGAMKKAWQDRLLRFVRAANERGLIVDLMYFYQSQDEVLADKAAIRNAVSNATDFLIDNNLRNVIIEIANEQDIRGWDHDLYIERDMGELIEIARSRFQAKNAPFRLPISASS
;
A
#
# COMPACT_ATOMS: atom_id res chain seq x y z
N MET A 1 64.36 7.00 15.54
CA MET A 1 63.18 6.41 16.22
C MET A 1 61.96 7.16 15.74
N ASN A 2 61.24 6.58 14.77
CA ASN A 2 60.05 7.16 14.15
C ASN A 2 58.83 6.88 15.04
N GLN A 3 58.13 7.93 15.48
CA GLN A 3 56.78 7.83 16.03
C GLN A 3 55.77 7.93 14.88
N PRO A 4 54.73 7.07 14.81
CA PRO A 4 53.65 7.29 13.85
C PRO A 4 52.64 8.27 14.44
N LEU A 5 52.29 9.29 13.65
CA LEU A 5 51.12 10.13 13.90
C LEU A 5 49.86 9.26 13.80
N LEU A 6 49.11 9.19 14.90
CA LEU A 6 47.76 8.63 14.93
C LEU A 6 46.81 9.68 14.35
N THR A 7 46.55 9.64 13.05
CA THR A 7 45.49 10.42 12.41
C THR A 7 44.16 9.80 12.79
N GLY A 8 43.52 10.34 13.82
CA GLY A 8 42.15 9.99 14.20
C GLY A 8 41.20 10.37 13.08
N LEU A 9 40.77 9.38 12.29
CA LEU A 9 39.65 9.53 11.38
C LEU A 9 38.40 9.71 12.25
N LEU A 10 37.92 10.96 12.40
CA LEU A 10 36.57 11.19 12.88
C LEU A 10 35.62 10.63 11.83
N ALA A 11 35.14 9.40 12.05
CA ALA A 11 33.98 8.88 11.37
C ALA A 11 32.80 9.77 11.77
N ILE A 12 32.43 10.69 10.89
CA ILE A 12 31.13 11.36 10.95
C ILE A 12 30.12 10.26 10.66
N LEU A 13 29.65 9.60 11.72
CA LEU A 13 28.38 8.91 11.71
C LEU A 13 27.34 9.97 11.33
N ALA A 14 26.97 9.98 10.06
CA ALA A 14 25.75 10.62 9.61
C ALA A 14 24.59 9.89 10.28
N LEU A 15 24.29 10.29 11.52
CA LEU A 15 22.99 10.04 12.13
C LEU A 15 21.98 10.70 11.21
N GLY A 16 21.35 9.88 10.36
CA GLY A 16 20.25 10.31 9.52
C GLY A 16 19.23 10.99 10.42
N MET A 17 19.01 12.28 10.20
CA MET A 17 17.85 12.97 10.76
C MET A 17 16.61 12.12 10.41
N PRO A 18 15.66 11.95 11.35
CA PRO A 18 14.47 11.15 11.10
C PRO A 18 13.84 11.61 9.79
N GLY A 19 13.91 10.74 8.78
CA GLY A 19 13.57 11.07 7.40
C GLY A 19 12.18 11.67 7.35
N GLN A 20 12.10 12.93 6.93
CA GLN A 20 10.84 13.64 6.78
C GLN A 20 9.91 12.80 5.90
N ALA A 21 8.71 12.49 6.39
CA ALA A 21 7.76 11.70 5.63
C ALA A 21 7.49 12.40 4.29
N ILE A 22 7.64 11.65 3.19
CA ILE A 22 7.16 12.10 1.89
C ILE A 22 5.63 12.10 1.98
N GLU A 23 5.03 13.24 1.64
CA GLU A 23 3.58 13.37 1.51
C GLU A 23 3.21 13.35 0.04
N ILE A 24 2.06 12.75 -0.29
CA ILE A 24 1.48 12.79 -1.62
C ILE A 24 0.13 13.50 -1.61
N ALA A 25 -0.13 14.27 -2.67
CA ALA A 25 -1.44 14.84 -2.95
C ALA A 25 -1.71 14.85 -4.46
N THR A 26 -2.98 14.95 -4.82
CA THR A 26 -3.40 15.29 -6.18
C THR A 26 -3.57 16.80 -6.30
N GLY A 27 -3.48 17.35 -7.51
CA GLY A 27 -3.77 18.77 -7.71
C GLY A 27 -5.17 19.18 -7.25
N LYS A 28 -6.14 18.25 -7.31
CA LYS A 28 -7.49 18.46 -6.77
C LYS A 28 -7.51 18.71 -5.26
N MET A 29 -6.68 18.00 -4.51
CA MET A 29 -6.56 18.21 -3.07
C MET A 29 -5.88 19.54 -2.73
N LEU A 30 -4.94 19.98 -3.56
CA LEU A 30 -4.14 21.19 -3.33
C LEU A 30 -4.85 22.48 -3.79
N GLY A 31 -5.91 22.35 -4.59
CA GLY A 31 -6.76 23.46 -5.00
C GLY A 31 -6.50 23.96 -6.43
N PRO A 32 -7.24 24.99 -6.86
CA PRO A 32 -7.38 25.34 -8.27
C PRO A 32 -6.11 25.86 -8.95
N LYS A 33 -5.07 26.25 -8.18
CA LYS A 33 -3.78 26.69 -8.72
C LYS A 33 -2.89 25.53 -9.20
N PHE A 34 -3.23 24.29 -8.82
CA PHE A 34 -2.48 23.11 -9.19
C PHE A 34 -3.12 22.43 -10.40
N ASP A 35 -2.30 21.75 -11.20
CA ASP A 35 -2.78 20.88 -12.28
C ASP A 35 -3.58 19.71 -11.69
N GLN A 36 -4.88 19.68 -12.01
CA GLN A 36 -5.85 18.75 -11.45
C GLN A 36 -5.63 17.30 -11.88
N ARG A 37 -4.82 17.06 -12.92
CA ARG A 37 -4.51 15.72 -13.46
C ARG A 37 -3.13 15.22 -13.02
N ALA A 38 -2.47 15.93 -12.12
CA ALA A 38 -1.12 15.63 -11.69
C ALA A 38 -1.04 15.20 -10.22
N PHE A 39 -0.03 14.38 -9.93
CA PHE A 39 0.43 14.06 -8.59
C PHE A 39 1.54 15.02 -8.15
N TYR A 40 1.56 15.29 -6.85
CA TYR A 40 2.53 16.13 -6.19
C TYR A 40 3.08 15.42 -4.97
N VAL A 41 4.37 15.61 -4.73
CA VAL A 41 5.05 15.12 -3.53
C VAL A 41 5.71 16.28 -2.81
N ARG A 42 5.89 16.15 -1.50
CA ARG A 42 6.73 17.05 -0.71
C ARG A 42 7.37 16.30 0.43
N GLU A 43 8.50 16.80 0.90
CA GLU A 43 8.98 16.48 2.24
C GLU A 43 8.09 17.19 3.27
N SER A 44 8.03 16.66 4.49
CA SER A 44 7.22 17.22 5.58
C SER A 44 7.54 18.70 5.83
N GLY A 45 6.55 19.57 5.65
CA GLY A 45 6.71 21.03 5.80
C GLY A 45 7.32 21.74 4.58
N GLY A 46 7.69 21.00 3.53
CA GLY A 46 8.20 21.54 2.28
C GLY A 46 7.13 22.00 1.30
N ASN A 47 7.58 22.50 0.15
CA ASN A 47 6.72 22.90 -0.96
C ASN A 47 6.31 21.70 -1.82
N TRP A 48 5.07 21.70 -2.32
CA TRP A 48 4.58 20.70 -3.26
C TRP A 48 5.32 20.75 -4.59
N GLN A 49 5.86 19.62 -5.01
CA GLN A 49 6.57 19.44 -6.28
C GLN A 49 5.78 18.50 -7.17
N LYS A 50 5.51 18.89 -8.41
CA LYS A 50 4.87 18.02 -9.40
C LYS A 50 5.82 16.85 -9.69
N THR A 51 5.30 15.63 -9.72
CA THR A 51 6.13 14.44 -9.97
C THR A 51 6.75 14.46 -11.37
N TYR A 52 7.88 13.78 -11.54
CA TYR A 52 8.58 13.62 -12.84
C TYR A 52 8.79 14.92 -13.63
N THR A 53 9.09 16.02 -12.95
CA THR A 53 9.48 17.28 -13.61
C THR A 53 10.99 17.42 -13.70
N GLY A 54 11.48 18.03 -14.78
CA GLY A 54 12.91 18.31 -15.00
C GLY A 54 13.43 17.71 -16.31
N LYS A 55 14.64 18.11 -16.70
CA LYS A 55 15.25 17.70 -17.99
C LYS A 55 15.54 16.20 -18.08
N GLN A 56 15.60 15.51 -16.94
CA GLN A 56 15.84 14.07 -16.85
C GLN A 56 14.60 13.22 -17.19
N TYR A 57 13.42 13.83 -17.27
CA TYR A 57 12.17 13.14 -17.58
C TYR A 57 11.63 13.58 -18.94
N LYS A 58 10.93 12.65 -19.61
CA LYS A 58 10.16 12.98 -20.80
C LYS A 58 9.02 13.94 -20.42
N PRO A 59 8.67 14.95 -21.24
CA PRO A 59 7.60 15.90 -20.92
C PRO A 59 6.26 15.24 -20.55
N GLU A 60 5.93 14.11 -21.18
CA GLU A 60 4.68 13.36 -20.97
C GLU A 60 4.59 12.69 -19.59
N ALA A 61 5.74 12.48 -18.94
CA ALA A 61 5.82 11.90 -17.60
C ALA A 61 5.48 12.91 -16.50
N ALA A 62 5.56 14.22 -16.78
CA ALA A 62 5.33 15.26 -15.79
C ALA A 62 3.93 15.14 -15.15
N GLY A 63 3.89 15.08 -13.82
CA GLY A 63 2.68 14.90 -13.03
C GLY A 63 2.12 13.48 -12.99
N ARG A 64 2.76 12.50 -13.63
CA ARG A 64 2.35 11.08 -13.59
C ARG A 64 2.84 10.38 -12.33
N LEU A 65 2.43 9.14 -12.12
CA LEU A 65 2.89 8.30 -11.02
C LEU A 65 3.19 6.90 -11.56
N MET A 66 4.36 6.71 -12.18
CA MET A 66 4.74 5.39 -12.68
C MET A 66 4.88 4.44 -11.50
N ASN A 67 4.07 3.40 -11.54
CA ASN A 67 3.92 2.45 -10.47
C ASN A 67 4.22 1.03 -10.93
N LEU A 68 4.51 0.17 -9.96
CA LEU A 68 4.61 -1.26 -10.14
C LEU A 68 3.60 -1.96 -9.22
N ARG A 69 2.72 -2.77 -9.80
CA ARG A 69 1.78 -3.58 -9.02
C ARG A 69 2.45 -4.84 -8.50
N ILE A 70 2.63 -4.90 -7.19
CA ILE A 70 3.20 -6.01 -6.43
C ILE A 70 2.26 -6.36 -5.27
N ALA A 71 1.00 -6.69 -5.61
CA ALA A 71 -0.06 -6.97 -4.64
C ALA A 71 0.33 -8.01 -3.58
N GLN A 72 1.26 -8.90 -3.92
CA GLN A 72 1.79 -9.98 -3.07
C GLN A 72 2.97 -9.56 -2.16
N ALA A 73 3.27 -8.26 -2.03
CA ALA A 73 4.37 -7.80 -1.16
C ALA A 73 4.18 -8.20 0.32
N LEU A 74 2.93 -8.34 0.76
CA LEU A 74 2.55 -8.77 2.12
C LEU A 74 1.99 -10.20 2.15
N PHE A 75 2.24 -10.99 1.09
CA PHE A 75 1.59 -12.27 0.86
C PHE A 75 1.69 -13.23 2.04
N HIS A 76 0.54 -13.77 2.41
CA HIS A 76 0.39 -14.80 3.41
C HIS A 76 -0.93 -15.54 3.15
N ASP A 77 -0.88 -16.63 2.38
CA ASP A 77 -1.97 -17.60 2.34
C ASP A 77 -1.94 -18.44 3.62
N GLU A 78 -2.87 -18.18 4.55
CA GLU A 78 -2.96 -18.86 5.84
C GLU A 78 -3.23 -20.37 5.72
N TRP A 79 -3.66 -20.82 4.54
CA TRP A 79 -3.91 -22.22 4.27
C TRP A 79 -2.83 -22.87 3.43
N LEU A 80 -1.73 -22.18 3.09
CA LEU A 80 -0.66 -22.75 2.29
C LEU A 80 0.06 -23.87 3.06
N THR A 81 0.08 -25.07 2.47
CA THR A 81 0.66 -26.28 3.12
C THR A 81 1.56 -27.08 2.18
N GLU A 82 1.49 -26.81 0.89
CA GLU A 82 2.13 -27.55 -0.18
C GLU A 82 3.66 -27.36 -0.17
N PHE A 83 4.15 -26.23 0.35
CA PHE A 83 5.56 -26.00 0.62
C PHE A 83 5.77 -24.99 1.76
N PRO A 84 6.94 -25.00 2.42
CA PRO A 84 7.27 -24.00 3.42
C PRO A 84 7.34 -22.60 2.80
N PHE A 85 6.63 -21.65 3.40
CA PHE A 85 6.66 -20.25 2.97
C PHE A 85 6.90 -19.35 4.18
N ASP A 86 7.95 -18.54 4.10
CA ASP A 86 8.29 -17.56 5.12
C ASP A 86 7.72 -16.20 4.71
N VAL A 87 6.64 -15.81 5.39
CA VAL A 87 5.90 -14.57 5.12
C VAL A 87 6.73 -13.32 5.41
N GLU A 88 7.61 -13.37 6.41
CA GLU A 88 8.45 -12.23 6.76
C GLU A 88 9.57 -12.06 5.74
N LYS A 89 10.19 -13.17 5.32
CA LYS A 89 11.20 -13.18 4.25
C LYS A 89 10.65 -12.68 2.91
N ASN A 90 9.38 -13.00 2.59
CA ASN A 90 8.72 -12.47 1.40
C ASN A 90 8.62 -10.94 1.44
N THR A 91 8.13 -10.39 2.56
CA THR A 91 8.03 -8.93 2.73
C THR A 91 9.41 -8.27 2.75
N ASP A 92 10.41 -8.90 3.36
CA ASP A 92 11.79 -8.39 3.36
C ASP A 92 12.39 -8.35 1.95
N ALA A 93 12.14 -9.39 1.14
CA ALA A 93 12.57 -9.42 -0.25
C ALA A 93 11.88 -8.32 -1.08
N ALA A 94 10.58 -8.09 -0.87
CA ALA A 94 9.85 -7.00 -1.52
C ALA A 94 10.40 -5.62 -1.11
N ILE A 95 10.75 -5.42 0.17
CA ILE A 95 11.38 -4.20 0.67
C ILE A 95 12.76 -4.00 0.02
N ALA A 96 13.58 -5.05 -0.05
CA ALA A 96 14.92 -4.98 -0.65
C ALA A 96 14.87 -4.61 -2.15
N ALA A 97 13.79 -4.95 -2.86
CA ALA A 97 13.61 -4.61 -4.26
C ALA A 97 13.26 -3.12 -4.51
N LEU A 98 12.81 -2.38 -3.49
CA LEU A 98 12.37 -0.98 -3.62
C LEU A 98 13.47 -0.06 -4.19
N ASP A 99 14.73 -0.28 -3.80
CA ASP A 99 15.87 0.49 -4.31
C ASP A 99 16.05 0.28 -5.82
N THR A 100 15.85 -0.95 -6.28
CA THR A 100 15.90 -1.27 -7.72
C THR A 100 14.77 -0.57 -8.45
N TYR A 101 13.53 -0.65 -7.95
CA TYR A 101 12.39 0.04 -8.58
C TYR A 101 12.63 1.55 -8.68
N LYS A 102 13.08 2.18 -7.60
CA LYS A 102 13.38 3.62 -7.56
C LYS A 102 14.44 4.02 -8.59
N ARG A 103 15.55 3.26 -8.69
CA ARG A 103 16.61 3.51 -9.67
C ARG A 103 16.12 3.42 -11.12
N HIS A 104 15.08 2.63 -11.39
CA HIS A 104 14.47 2.50 -12.71
C HIS A 104 13.30 3.46 -12.96
N GLY A 105 13.10 4.46 -12.10
CA GLY A 105 12.12 5.52 -12.31
C GLY A 105 10.70 5.22 -11.80
N VAL A 106 10.51 4.10 -11.10
CA VAL A 106 9.26 3.84 -10.38
C VAL A 106 9.18 4.77 -9.16
N LEU A 107 8.03 5.41 -8.97
CA LEU A 107 7.79 6.29 -7.82
C LEU A 107 6.71 5.74 -6.88
N ALA A 108 5.90 4.80 -7.33
CA ALA A 108 4.89 4.16 -6.52
C ALA A 108 4.91 2.63 -6.65
N VAL A 109 4.47 1.95 -5.61
CA VAL A 109 4.20 0.51 -5.64
C VAL A 109 2.78 0.26 -5.17
N ASN A 110 2.07 -0.66 -5.83
CA ASN A 110 0.73 -1.05 -5.43
C ASN A 110 0.83 -2.36 -4.63
N ILE A 111 0.40 -2.31 -3.37
CA ILE A 111 0.32 -3.48 -2.48
C ILE A 111 -1.11 -3.65 -1.99
N SER A 112 -1.46 -4.83 -1.49
CA SER A 112 -2.83 -5.15 -1.11
C SER A 112 -2.93 -5.68 0.31
N LEU A 113 -3.99 -5.25 1.01
CA LEU A 113 -4.42 -5.84 2.28
C LEU A 113 -5.19 -7.14 2.09
N GLN A 114 -5.59 -7.49 0.87
CA GLN A 114 -6.23 -8.77 0.52
C GLN A 114 -5.48 -9.49 -0.62
N CYS A 115 -4.20 -9.17 -0.81
CA CYS A 115 -3.39 -9.76 -1.87
C CYS A 115 -4.00 -9.55 -3.26
N GLY A 116 -3.56 -10.33 -4.24
CA GLY A 116 -4.26 -10.52 -5.51
C GLY A 116 -4.28 -12.00 -5.88
N ASN A 117 -4.63 -12.33 -7.12
CA ASN A 117 -4.52 -13.70 -7.62
C ASN A 117 -3.05 -14.19 -7.53
N PRO A 118 -2.76 -15.28 -6.79
CA PRO A 118 -1.40 -15.81 -6.63
C PRO A 118 -0.90 -16.63 -7.84
N GLY A 119 -1.73 -16.83 -8.86
CA GLY A 119 -1.39 -17.65 -10.02
C GLY A 119 -1.49 -19.16 -9.77
N TYR A 120 -2.17 -19.57 -8.69
CA TYR A 120 -2.45 -20.98 -8.44
C TYR A 120 -3.19 -21.60 -9.63
N ASN A 121 -3.01 -22.90 -9.83
CA ASN A 121 -3.45 -23.69 -10.98
C ASN A 121 -2.75 -23.41 -12.32
N ARG A 122 -2.30 -22.18 -12.60
CA ARG A 122 -1.71 -21.77 -13.89
C ARG A 122 -0.20 -21.55 -13.81
N GLU A 123 0.24 -20.52 -13.07
CA GLU A 123 1.66 -20.22 -12.86
C GLU A 123 2.30 -21.14 -11.82
N VAL A 124 1.52 -21.54 -10.82
CA VAL A 124 1.92 -22.50 -9.79
C VAL A 124 0.99 -23.71 -9.88
N PRO A 125 1.19 -24.59 -10.89
CA PRO A 125 0.27 -25.69 -11.16
C PRO A 125 0.23 -26.74 -10.05
N GLU A 126 1.19 -26.77 -9.14
CA GLU A 126 1.26 -27.68 -8.00
C GLU A 126 0.18 -27.37 -6.95
N ILE A 127 -0.27 -26.12 -6.84
CA ILE A 127 -1.33 -25.71 -5.93
C ILE A 127 -2.66 -25.66 -6.67
N LYS A 128 -3.59 -26.53 -6.28
CA LYS A 128 -4.93 -26.65 -6.88
C LYS A 128 -6.02 -26.08 -5.97
N ARG A 129 -6.36 -24.79 -6.15
CA ARG A 129 -7.30 -24.03 -5.29
C ARG A 129 -8.06 -22.98 -6.06
N ASN A 130 -9.28 -22.63 -5.65
CA ASN A 130 -9.95 -21.43 -6.17
C ASN A 130 -9.34 -20.15 -5.57
N ASN A 131 -9.61 -19.02 -6.20
CA ASN A 131 -9.16 -17.73 -5.66
C ASN A 131 -10.00 -17.25 -4.46
N ALA A 132 -11.28 -17.59 -4.41
CA ALA A 132 -12.21 -17.21 -3.36
C ALA A 132 -11.74 -17.65 -1.96
N ALA A 133 -11.90 -16.79 -0.95
CA ALA A 133 -11.62 -17.14 0.45
C ALA A 133 -12.66 -18.16 0.97
N LYS A 134 -12.35 -19.46 0.86
CA LYS A 134 -13.30 -20.52 1.23
C LYS A 134 -12.64 -21.77 1.81
N ALA A 135 -13.12 -22.21 2.98
CA ALA A 135 -12.59 -23.36 3.70
C ALA A 135 -13.21 -24.71 3.27
N GLY A 136 -12.37 -25.72 2.97
CA GLY A 136 -12.71 -27.14 2.72
C GLY A 136 -12.30 -27.70 1.33
N PRO A 137 -12.87 -28.83 0.86
CA PRO A 137 -12.34 -29.56 -0.31
C PRO A 137 -12.31 -28.80 -1.66
N GLY A 138 -11.11 -28.45 -2.14
CA GLY A 138 -10.88 -27.70 -3.39
C GLY A 138 -11.20 -26.20 -3.31
N LYS A 139 -11.32 -25.62 -2.09
CA LYS A 139 -12.20 -24.47 -1.89
C LYS A 139 -11.61 -23.07 -2.03
N GLY A 140 -10.36 -22.79 -1.65
CA GLY A 140 -9.87 -21.40 -1.66
C GLY A 140 -8.46 -21.19 -1.13
N PHE A 141 -7.98 -19.94 -1.17
CA PHE A 141 -6.83 -19.46 -0.39
C PHE A 141 -7.27 -18.29 0.51
N LEU A 142 -6.55 -18.03 1.59
CA LEU A 142 -6.87 -16.93 2.50
C LEU A 142 -5.66 -16.02 2.68
N CYS A 143 -5.64 -14.92 1.95
CA CYS A 143 -4.58 -13.92 1.99
C CYS A 143 -5.18 -12.55 2.26
N GLY A 144 -5.19 -12.15 3.53
CA GLY A 144 -5.63 -10.80 3.85
C GLY A 144 -5.51 -10.41 5.31
N ALA A 145 -5.48 -9.09 5.51
CA ALA A 145 -5.31 -8.41 6.78
C ALA A 145 -6.59 -8.38 7.61
N PHE A 146 -7.76 -8.57 7.01
CA PHE A 146 -9.03 -8.44 7.71
C PHE A 146 -9.48 -9.73 8.41
N LEU A 147 -10.07 -9.55 9.58
CA LEU A 147 -10.91 -10.52 10.29
C LEU A 147 -12.36 -10.39 9.82
N PRO A 148 -13.24 -11.37 10.12
CA PRO A 148 -14.62 -11.36 9.63
C PRO A 148 -15.46 -10.14 10.03
N ASP A 149 -15.10 -9.44 11.11
CA ASP A 149 -15.75 -8.22 11.59
C ASP A 149 -15.15 -6.92 11.01
N GLY A 150 -14.13 -7.04 10.16
CA GLY A 150 -13.37 -5.93 9.58
C GLY A 150 -12.23 -5.42 10.47
N ALA A 151 -11.93 -6.04 11.61
CA ALA A 151 -10.71 -5.72 12.37
C ALA A 151 -9.46 -6.19 11.60
N MET A 152 -8.32 -5.55 11.84
CA MET A 152 -7.06 -5.94 11.22
C MET A 152 -6.26 -6.91 12.09
N LYS A 153 -5.69 -7.94 11.47
CA LYS A 153 -4.74 -8.87 12.09
C LYS A 153 -3.44 -8.14 12.43
N LYS A 154 -2.97 -8.27 13.68
CA LYS A 154 -1.77 -7.58 14.16
C LYS A 154 -0.51 -7.89 13.33
N ALA A 155 -0.30 -9.14 12.94
CA ALA A 155 0.86 -9.51 12.10
C ALA A 155 0.87 -8.80 10.74
N TRP A 156 -0.31 -8.55 10.17
CA TRP A 156 -0.45 -7.80 8.92
C TRP A 156 -0.18 -6.31 9.11
N GLN A 157 -0.67 -5.73 10.21
CA GLN A 157 -0.34 -4.35 10.61
C GLN A 157 1.17 -4.15 10.75
N ASP A 158 1.86 -5.09 11.40
CA ASP A 158 3.31 -5.02 11.61
C ASP A 158 4.06 -5.08 10.27
N ARG A 159 3.73 -6.04 9.39
CA ARG A 159 4.34 -6.12 8.03
C ARG A 159 4.05 -4.88 7.19
N LEU A 160 2.81 -4.40 7.19
CA LEU A 160 2.42 -3.19 6.47
C LEU A 160 3.22 -1.98 6.96
N LEU A 161 3.35 -1.80 8.28
CA LEU A 161 4.12 -0.70 8.86
C LEU A 161 5.57 -0.73 8.41
N ARG A 162 6.22 -1.90 8.47
CA ARG A 162 7.61 -2.08 8.03
C ARG A 162 7.76 -1.73 6.55
N PHE A 163 6.88 -2.24 5.69
CA PHE A 163 6.94 -2.00 4.25
C PHE A 163 6.74 -0.51 3.92
N VAL A 164 5.70 0.11 4.45
CA VAL A 164 5.37 1.52 4.14
C VAL A 164 6.46 2.47 4.66
N ARG A 165 7.04 2.18 5.83
CA ARG A 165 8.20 2.94 6.35
C ARG A 165 9.43 2.81 5.47
N ALA A 166 9.76 1.60 5.03
CA ALA A 166 10.89 1.38 4.13
C ALA A 166 10.69 2.05 2.76
N ALA A 167 9.46 2.10 2.24
CA ALA A 167 9.10 2.86 1.05
C ALA A 167 9.25 4.37 1.28
N ASN A 168 8.78 4.88 2.43
CA ASN A 168 8.89 6.29 2.80
C ASN A 168 10.35 6.75 2.87
N GLU A 169 11.23 5.96 3.50
CA GLU A 169 12.68 6.23 3.57
C GLU A 169 13.33 6.40 2.18
N ARG A 170 12.75 5.78 1.15
CA ARG A 170 13.22 5.82 -0.25
C ARG A 170 12.49 6.85 -1.09
N GLY A 171 11.62 7.67 -0.49
CA GLY A 171 10.80 8.62 -1.21
C GLY A 171 9.86 7.94 -2.20
N LEU A 172 9.35 6.75 -1.87
CA LEU A 172 8.36 6.02 -2.65
C LEU A 172 6.97 6.15 -2.04
N ILE A 173 5.99 6.13 -2.92
CA ILE A 173 4.57 6.13 -2.59
C ILE A 173 4.07 4.69 -2.55
N VAL A 174 3.21 4.39 -1.59
CA VAL A 174 2.48 3.13 -1.53
C VAL A 174 1.04 3.40 -1.93
N ASP A 175 0.60 2.80 -3.03
CA ASP A 175 -0.82 2.70 -3.36
C ASP A 175 -1.36 1.45 -2.65
N LEU A 176 -2.16 1.66 -1.60
CA LEU A 176 -2.59 0.62 -0.69
C LEU A 176 -4.03 0.22 -1.01
N MET A 177 -4.16 -0.91 -1.68
CA MET A 177 -5.44 -1.55 -1.93
C MET A 177 -6.00 -2.16 -0.64
N TYR A 178 -7.24 -1.82 -0.30
CA TYR A 178 -7.95 -2.44 0.83
C TYR A 178 -8.59 -3.76 0.39
N PHE A 179 -9.43 -3.73 -0.64
CA PHE A 179 -10.20 -4.90 -1.05
C PHE A 179 -9.79 -5.47 -2.40
N TYR A 180 -9.78 -6.80 -2.48
CA TYR A 180 -9.58 -7.55 -3.70
C TYR A 180 -10.75 -8.52 -3.87
N GLN A 181 -11.29 -8.61 -5.08
CA GLN A 181 -12.37 -9.54 -5.41
C GLN A 181 -11.95 -10.96 -5.06
N SER A 182 -12.87 -11.80 -4.60
CA SER A 182 -12.54 -13.17 -4.15
C SER A 182 -11.76 -13.26 -2.84
N GLN A 183 -11.62 -12.17 -2.09
CA GLN A 183 -11.18 -12.23 -0.68
C GLN A 183 -12.13 -11.50 0.27
N ASP A 184 -13.12 -10.77 -0.25
CA ASP A 184 -14.18 -10.14 0.52
C ASP A 184 -15.17 -11.13 1.15
N GLU A 185 -15.15 -12.41 0.74
CA GLU A 185 -15.95 -13.48 1.36
C GLU A 185 -15.57 -13.74 2.82
N VAL A 186 -14.38 -13.30 3.25
CA VAL A 186 -13.98 -13.39 4.67
C VAL A 186 -14.81 -12.45 5.56
N LEU A 187 -15.30 -11.33 5.00
CA LEU A 187 -16.06 -10.33 5.74
C LEU A 187 -17.49 -10.83 5.94
N ALA A 188 -18.01 -10.72 7.15
CA ALA A 188 -19.28 -11.32 7.53
C ALA A 188 -20.49 -10.63 6.90
N ASP A 189 -20.41 -9.31 6.70
CA ASP A 189 -21.49 -8.48 6.17
C ASP A 189 -21.00 -7.10 5.71
N LYS A 190 -21.94 -6.26 5.26
CA LYS A 190 -21.71 -4.86 4.86
C LYS A 190 -21.17 -4.00 6.02
N ALA A 191 -21.49 -4.31 7.27
CA ALA A 191 -20.93 -3.59 8.41
C ALA A 191 -19.45 -3.94 8.61
N ALA A 192 -19.05 -5.19 8.42
CA ALA A 192 -17.66 -5.61 8.43
C ALA A 192 -16.83 -4.91 7.32
N ILE A 193 -17.40 -4.72 6.13
CA ILE A 193 -16.74 -3.94 5.05
C ILE A 193 -16.49 -2.49 5.48
N ARG A 194 -17.51 -1.82 6.04
CA ARG A 194 -17.38 -0.44 6.56
C ARG A 194 -16.37 -0.34 7.71
N ASN A 195 -16.35 -1.35 8.60
CA ASN A 195 -15.38 -1.46 9.68
C ASN A 195 -13.96 -1.63 9.14
N ALA A 196 -13.77 -2.48 8.13
CA ALA A 196 -12.47 -2.69 7.48
C ALA A 196 -11.90 -1.40 6.89
N VAL A 197 -12.71 -0.61 6.18
CA VAL A 197 -12.29 0.72 5.68
C VAL A 197 -11.89 1.64 6.83
N SER A 198 -12.69 1.68 7.90
CA SER A 198 -12.42 2.54 9.06
C SER A 198 -11.14 2.15 9.78
N ASN A 199 -10.96 0.85 10.06
CA ASN A 199 -9.80 0.31 10.78
C ASN A 199 -8.50 0.45 9.98
N ALA A 200 -8.54 0.18 8.67
CA ALA A 200 -7.37 0.36 7.81
C ALA A 200 -6.99 1.84 7.69
N THR A 201 -7.96 2.74 7.57
CA THR A 201 -7.69 4.19 7.50
C THR A 201 -7.16 4.72 8.83
N ASP A 202 -7.76 4.30 9.95
CA ASP A 202 -7.31 4.68 11.29
C ASP A 202 -5.88 4.21 11.55
N PHE A 203 -5.53 2.99 11.10
CA PHE A 203 -4.17 2.49 11.18
C PHE A 203 -3.16 3.42 10.46
N LEU A 204 -3.49 3.90 9.25
CA LEU A 204 -2.63 4.85 8.52
C LEU A 204 -2.49 6.19 9.26
N ILE A 205 -3.57 6.68 9.85
CA ILE A 205 -3.59 7.93 10.63
C ILE A 205 -2.75 7.79 11.90
N ASP A 206 -3.02 6.75 12.70
CA ASP A 206 -2.36 6.51 13.99
C ASP A 206 -0.86 6.30 13.84
N ASN A 207 -0.44 5.73 12.71
CA ASN A 207 0.97 5.55 12.38
C ASN A 207 1.57 6.69 11.55
N ASN A 208 0.84 7.78 11.30
CA ASN A 208 1.31 8.93 10.53
C ASN A 208 1.96 8.54 9.20
N LEU A 209 1.29 7.66 8.44
CA LEU A 209 1.75 7.16 7.14
C LEU A 209 1.24 8.08 6.03
N ARG A 210 2.09 9.01 5.57
CA ARG A 210 1.71 10.09 4.64
C ARG A 210 2.06 9.83 3.18
N ASN A 211 2.89 8.83 2.92
CA ASN A 211 3.33 8.42 1.59
C ASN A 211 2.37 7.41 0.96
N VAL A 212 1.09 7.48 1.29
CA VAL A 212 0.09 6.46 0.93
C VAL A 212 -1.03 7.07 0.08
N ILE A 213 -1.43 6.36 -0.96
CA ILE A 213 -2.73 6.52 -1.63
C ILE A 213 -3.62 5.38 -1.12
N ILE A 214 -4.85 5.68 -0.72
CA ILE A 214 -5.83 4.66 -0.35
C ILE A 214 -6.58 4.25 -1.60
N GLU A 215 -6.44 2.99 -2.01
CA GLU A 215 -7.25 2.37 -3.06
C GLU A 215 -8.30 1.48 -2.38
N ILE A 216 -9.58 1.86 -2.42
CA ILE A 216 -10.62 1.10 -1.70
C ILE A 216 -10.76 -0.31 -2.26
N ALA A 217 -10.79 -0.47 -3.58
CA ALA A 217 -10.89 -1.76 -4.22
C ALA A 217 -10.21 -1.77 -5.60
N ASN A 218 -9.62 -2.91 -5.95
CA ASN A 218 -9.13 -3.17 -7.31
C ASN A 218 -10.26 -3.56 -8.25
N GLU A 219 -10.26 -3.01 -9.47
CA GLU A 219 -11.18 -3.40 -10.55
C GLU A 219 -12.64 -3.43 -10.05
N GLN A 220 -13.04 -2.37 -9.36
CA GLN A 220 -14.28 -2.32 -8.58
C GLN A 220 -15.55 -2.57 -9.42
N ASP A 221 -15.49 -2.31 -10.73
CA ASP A 221 -16.58 -2.47 -11.70
C ASP A 221 -16.71 -3.88 -12.29
N ILE A 222 -15.92 -4.85 -11.82
CA ILE A 222 -16.07 -6.25 -12.23
C ILE A 222 -17.15 -6.95 -11.41
N ARG A 223 -17.72 -7.99 -12.02
CA ARG A 223 -18.57 -8.96 -11.32
C ARG A 223 -17.68 -9.94 -10.55
N GLY A 224 -17.88 -10.06 -9.24
CA GLY A 224 -17.08 -10.95 -8.41
C GLY A 224 -17.09 -10.65 -6.90
N TRP A 225 -17.66 -9.52 -6.51
CA TRP A 225 -17.86 -9.14 -5.12
C TRP A 225 -19.03 -9.90 -4.48
N ASP A 226 -18.89 -10.30 -3.22
CA ASP A 226 -19.95 -10.84 -2.38
C ASP A 226 -20.83 -9.69 -1.83
N HIS A 227 -21.73 -10.00 -0.89
CA HIS A 227 -22.56 -9.02 -0.18
C HIS A 227 -23.46 -8.20 -1.12
N ASP A 228 -24.03 -8.83 -2.14
CA ASP A 228 -24.86 -8.20 -3.18
C ASP A 228 -24.14 -7.11 -4.00
N LEU A 229 -22.84 -7.30 -4.27
CA LEU A 229 -21.99 -6.35 -4.97
C LEU A 229 -21.85 -5.00 -4.22
N TYR A 230 -21.85 -5.03 -2.87
CA TYR A 230 -21.84 -3.81 -2.07
C TYR A 230 -20.62 -2.91 -2.34
N ILE A 231 -19.41 -3.50 -2.46
CA ILE A 231 -18.19 -2.72 -2.75
C ILE A 231 -18.30 -1.97 -4.09
N GLU A 232 -18.79 -2.63 -5.14
CA GLU A 232 -19.03 -2.01 -6.46
C GLU A 232 -20.11 -0.90 -6.37
N ARG A 233 -21.25 -1.21 -5.75
CA ARG A 233 -22.44 -0.34 -5.77
C ARG A 233 -22.32 0.89 -4.87
N ASP A 234 -21.63 0.73 -3.74
CA ASP A 234 -21.58 1.73 -2.67
C ASP A 234 -20.16 2.28 -2.47
N MET A 235 -19.32 2.23 -3.51
CA MET A 235 -17.95 2.77 -3.50
C MET A 235 -17.87 4.21 -2.99
N GLY A 236 -18.86 5.04 -3.33
CA GLY A 236 -18.96 6.42 -2.83
C GLY A 236 -19.06 6.49 -1.30
N GLU A 237 -19.86 5.61 -0.69
CA GLU A 237 -19.98 5.50 0.77
C GLU A 237 -18.63 5.10 1.39
N LEU A 238 -17.97 4.08 0.84
CA LEU A 238 -16.68 3.60 1.35
C LEU A 238 -15.59 4.69 1.28
N ILE A 239 -15.57 5.47 0.20
CA ILE A 239 -14.68 6.64 0.07
C ILE A 239 -15.00 7.71 1.12
N GLU A 240 -16.28 8.00 1.38
CA GLU A 240 -16.66 8.95 2.43
C GLU A 240 -16.28 8.46 3.83
N ILE A 241 -16.41 7.17 4.11
CA ILE A 241 -15.98 6.57 5.38
C ILE A 241 -14.50 6.82 5.59
N ALA A 242 -13.64 6.43 4.64
CA ALA A 242 -12.20 6.67 4.71
C ALA A 242 -11.89 8.16 4.91
N ARG A 243 -12.55 9.05 4.15
CA ARG A 243 -12.34 10.50 4.28
C ARG A 243 -12.73 11.03 5.66
N SER A 244 -13.85 10.56 6.21
CA SER A 244 -14.38 11.02 7.50
C SER A 244 -13.46 10.67 8.67
N ARG A 245 -12.69 9.57 8.57
CA ARG A 245 -11.75 9.16 9.62
C ARG A 245 -10.69 10.22 9.91
N PHE A 246 -10.16 10.89 8.89
CA PHE A 246 -9.20 11.98 9.07
C PHE A 246 -9.77 13.15 9.89
N GLN A 247 -11.06 13.46 9.71
CA GLN A 247 -11.74 14.49 10.51
C GLN A 247 -12.03 13.99 11.92
N ALA A 248 -12.58 12.78 12.05
CA ALA A 248 -12.91 12.17 13.34
C ALA A 248 -11.69 12.06 14.27
N LYS A 249 -10.50 11.82 13.71
CA LYS A 249 -9.24 11.70 14.45
C LYS A 249 -8.46 13.00 14.56
N ASN A 250 -8.99 14.12 14.06
CA ASN A 250 -8.29 15.40 13.98
C ASN A 250 -6.89 15.27 13.33
N ALA A 251 -6.78 14.47 12.28
CA ALA A 251 -5.50 14.19 11.63
C ALA A 251 -4.95 15.48 10.97
N PRO A 252 -3.66 15.81 11.15
CA PRO A 252 -3.06 17.02 10.58
C PRO A 252 -2.74 16.89 9.08
N PHE A 253 -3.15 15.80 8.45
CA PHE A 253 -2.92 15.49 7.04
C PHE A 253 -4.13 14.78 6.44
N ARG A 254 -4.12 14.61 5.13
CA ARG A 254 -5.11 13.84 4.36
C ARG A 254 -4.37 13.01 3.32
N LEU A 255 -4.95 11.89 2.93
CA LEU A 255 -4.43 11.06 1.84
C LEU A 255 -5.32 11.15 0.60
N PRO A 256 -4.76 10.99 -0.61
CA PRO A 256 -5.56 10.69 -1.80
C PRO A 256 -6.33 9.38 -1.58
N ILE A 257 -7.59 9.35 -2.02
CA ILE A 257 -8.45 8.17 -1.96
C ILE A 257 -8.95 7.89 -3.38
N SER A 258 -8.79 6.67 -3.84
CA SER A 258 -9.14 6.17 -5.16
C SER A 258 -9.93 4.86 -5.08
N ALA A 259 -10.48 4.48 -6.22
CA ALA A 259 -10.85 3.11 -6.56
C ALA A 259 -10.36 2.88 -8.00
N SER A 260 -9.99 1.66 -8.36
CA SER A 260 -9.61 1.34 -9.74
C SER A 260 -10.74 0.62 -10.46
N SER A 261 -10.77 0.83 -11.78
CA SER A 261 -11.62 0.17 -12.77
C SER A 261 -10.73 -0.41 -13.86
#